data_AF-A0A417Y0C3-F1
#
_entry.id   AF-A0A417Y0C3-F1
#
_cell.length_a   1.000
_cell.length_b   1.000
_cell.length_c   1.000
_cell.angle_alpha   90.00
_cell.angle_beta   90.00
_cell.angle_gamma   90.00
#
_symmetry.space_group_name_H-M   'P 1'
#
loop_
_entity.id
_entity.type
_entity.pdbx_description
1 polymer ?
#
loop_
_entity_poly.entity_id
_entity_poly.type
_entity_poly.pdbx_seq_one_letter_code
_entity_poly.pdbx_strand_id
1 'polypeptide(L)'
;MLNIRGSVAASLAALVLLSGCESGTEPDADEPTTSADSPGREDATARGLAAAMMAHVEQSDITSVSGSGQGGRLLVSIGLHGPDASSVFVLVSEESPGRSTCGGDDGFVQVDCTVGPRFSEVVEKKRVGPRTPVYLGRAESAARGDVLVEIFGRPSRAALALVRALVADPLVGLETSATFNDRGEEIEDFADLEITSDHNVID
;
A
#
# COMPACT_ATOMS: atom_id res chain seq x y z
N MET A 1 -4.76 -11.54 -46.25
CA MET A 1 -5.92 -12.45 -46.33
C MET A 1 -6.82 -12.13 -45.15
N LEU A 2 -7.97 -11.50 -45.42
CA LEU A 2 -8.88 -10.92 -44.42
C LEU A 2 -10.18 -11.73 -44.49
N ASN A 3 -10.51 -12.49 -43.43
CA ASN A 3 -11.68 -13.36 -43.42
C ASN A 3 -12.84 -12.75 -42.63
N ILE A 4 -13.89 -12.43 -43.40
CA ILE A 4 -15.31 -12.74 -43.21
C ILE A 4 -16.04 -12.12 -41.99
N ARG A 5 -16.92 -11.19 -42.36
CA ARG A 5 -18.09 -10.69 -41.63
C ARG A 5 -19.16 -11.78 -41.48
N GLY A 6 -19.83 -11.80 -40.32
CA GLY A 6 -21.13 -12.44 -40.11
C GLY A 6 -22.07 -11.47 -39.37
N SER A 7 -23.19 -11.14 -40.01
CA SER A 7 -24.23 -10.18 -39.58
C SER A 7 -25.43 -10.88 -38.92
N VAL A 8 -26.34 -10.03 -38.41
CA VAL A 8 -27.80 -10.21 -38.15
C VAL A 8 -28.12 -10.64 -36.71
N ALA A 9 -28.63 -9.82 -35.78
CA ALA A 9 -29.70 -8.79 -35.69
C ALA A 9 -31.03 -9.32 -35.13
N ALA A 10 -31.67 -8.45 -34.31
CA ALA A 10 -33.09 -8.42 -33.91
C ALA A 10 -33.52 -9.43 -32.82
N SER A 11 -34.40 -9.15 -31.85
CA SER A 11 -35.27 -7.98 -31.59
C SER A 11 -35.99 -8.09 -30.23
N LEU A 12 -36.27 -6.90 -29.66
CA LEU A 12 -37.46 -6.43 -28.94
C LEU A 12 -38.24 -7.27 -27.88
N ALA A 13 -38.25 -6.69 -26.66
CA ALA A 13 -39.39 -6.12 -25.90
C ALA A 13 -40.62 -6.97 -25.50
N ALA A 14 -40.95 -6.89 -24.21
CA ALA A 14 -42.33 -6.78 -23.73
C ALA A 14 -42.39 -6.04 -22.37
N LEU A 15 -43.26 -5.03 -22.32
CA LEU A 15 -43.62 -4.19 -21.17
C LEU A 15 -45.14 -4.29 -20.99
N VAL A 16 -45.64 -4.65 -19.80
CA VAL A 16 -47.02 -4.41 -19.28
C VAL A 16 -46.93 -4.54 -17.74
N LEU A 17 -46.89 -3.48 -16.93
CA LEU A 17 -47.92 -2.54 -16.42
C LEU A 17 -48.96 -3.07 -15.40
N LEU A 18 -48.84 -2.51 -14.18
CA LEU A 18 -49.85 -1.97 -13.25
C LEU A 18 -50.82 -2.90 -12.50
N SER A 19 -50.84 -2.80 -11.15
CA SER A 19 -51.85 -2.05 -10.36
C SER A 19 -51.98 -2.56 -8.90
N GLY A 20 -52.27 -1.65 -7.95
CA GLY A 20 -52.80 -2.00 -6.62
C GLY A 20 -52.40 -1.04 -5.48
N CYS A 21 -53.32 -0.16 -5.06
CA CYS A 21 -53.17 0.83 -4.00
C CYS A 21 -53.39 0.29 -2.56
N GLU A 22 -53.04 1.16 -1.60
CA GLU A 22 -53.68 1.44 -0.29
C GLU A 22 -52.99 1.02 1.02
N SER A 23 -52.54 2.07 1.74
CA SER A 23 -52.76 2.42 3.15
C SER A 23 -52.47 1.39 4.25
N GLY A 24 -51.52 1.72 5.13
CA GLY A 24 -51.48 1.16 6.49
C GLY A 24 -50.17 1.34 7.25
N THR A 25 -50.21 2.26 8.23
CA THR A 25 -49.63 2.13 9.58
C THR A 25 -48.09 2.09 9.77
N GLU A 26 -47.64 2.90 10.73
CA GLU A 26 -46.28 3.12 11.28
C GLU A 26 -45.37 1.87 11.32
N PRO A 27 -44.06 2.00 11.06
CA PRO A 27 -43.08 1.07 11.58
C PRO A 27 -42.48 1.66 12.87
N ASP A 28 -43.05 1.25 13.99
CA ASP A 28 -42.33 1.18 15.26
C ASP A 28 -41.54 -0.14 15.22
N ALA A 29 -40.25 -0.03 14.88
CA ALA A 29 -39.24 -1.04 15.14
C ALA A 29 -37.87 -0.40 14.93
N ASP A 30 -37.25 0.01 16.04
CA ASP A 30 -35.80 0.05 16.19
C ASP A 30 -35.22 -1.31 15.76
N GLU A 31 -34.95 -1.49 14.48
CA GLU A 31 -33.89 -2.41 14.07
C GLU A 31 -32.58 -1.70 14.39
N PRO A 32 -31.68 -2.28 15.22
CA PRO A 32 -30.32 -1.80 15.24
C PRO A 32 -29.80 -2.05 13.82
N THR A 33 -29.66 -0.98 13.06
CA THR A 33 -28.75 -0.96 11.92
C THR A 33 -27.38 -1.29 12.49
N THR A 34 -27.05 -2.58 12.49
CA THR A 34 -25.67 -3.05 12.50
C THR A 34 -25.01 -2.29 11.37
N SER A 35 -24.30 -1.22 11.74
CA SER A 35 -23.25 -0.64 10.92
C SER A 35 -22.47 -1.83 10.41
N ALA A 36 -22.51 -2.04 9.10
CA ALA A 36 -21.65 -3.00 8.46
C ALA A 36 -20.22 -2.54 8.74
N ASP A 37 -19.61 -3.10 9.80
CA ASP A 37 -18.18 -3.16 9.95
C ASP A 37 -17.64 -3.57 8.59
N SER A 38 -16.81 -2.71 8.01
CA SER A 38 -16.09 -3.08 6.80
C SER A 38 -15.32 -4.34 7.15
N PRO A 39 -15.58 -5.48 6.50
CA PRO A 39 -14.95 -6.72 6.90
C PRO A 39 -13.44 -6.59 6.73
N GLY A 40 -12.70 -6.75 7.83
CA GLY A 40 -11.33 -7.26 7.83
C GLY A 40 -10.19 -6.25 7.72
N ARG A 41 -10.31 -5.04 8.26
CA ARG A 41 -9.13 -4.20 8.53
C ARG A 41 -8.83 -4.12 10.02
N GLU A 42 -7.58 -4.37 10.35
CA GLU A 42 -7.04 -4.34 11.70
C GLU A 42 -5.68 -3.65 11.71
N ASP A 43 -5.24 -3.24 12.90
CA ASP A 43 -3.93 -2.62 13.06
C ASP A 43 -2.83 -3.56 12.52
N ALA A 44 -1.99 -3.01 11.66
CA ALA A 44 -0.88 -3.74 11.09
C ALA A 44 0.19 -3.97 12.16
N THR A 45 0.66 -5.22 12.26
CA THR A 45 1.90 -5.53 12.97
C THR A 45 3.09 -5.28 12.03
N ALA A 46 4.30 -5.16 12.59
CA ALA A 46 5.52 -5.08 11.75
C ALA A 46 5.68 -6.33 10.86
N ARG A 47 5.31 -7.50 11.39
CA ARG A 47 5.30 -8.77 10.65
C ARG A 47 4.24 -8.79 9.55
N GLY A 48 3.03 -8.30 9.82
CA GLY A 48 1.98 -8.18 8.81
C GLY A 48 2.30 -7.18 7.70
N LEU A 49 2.90 -6.04 8.05
CA LEU A 49 3.43 -5.10 7.07
C LEU A 49 4.54 -5.73 6.21
N ALA A 50 5.43 -6.52 6.83
CA ALA A 50 6.44 -7.27 6.09
C ALA A 50 5.82 -8.28 5.12
N ALA A 51 4.81 -9.04 5.54
CA ALA A 51 4.09 -9.95 4.65
C ALA A 51 3.44 -9.20 3.47
N ALA A 52 2.87 -8.01 3.71
CA ALA A 52 2.30 -7.16 2.65
C ALA A 52 3.38 -6.71 1.65
N MET A 53 4.53 -6.27 2.14
CA MET A 53 5.68 -5.90 1.28
C MET A 53 6.22 -7.11 0.50
N MET A 54 6.32 -8.28 1.14
CA MET A 54 6.79 -9.52 0.52
C MET A 54 5.91 -9.99 -0.64
N ALA A 55 4.63 -9.58 -0.68
CA ALA A 55 3.75 -9.89 -1.80
C ALA A 55 4.15 -9.20 -3.13
N HIS A 56 5.05 -8.21 -3.09
CA HIS A 56 5.54 -7.46 -4.26
C HIS A 56 6.93 -7.89 -4.72
N VAL A 57 7.58 -8.81 -4.00
CA VAL A 57 8.92 -9.28 -4.30
C VAL A 57 8.93 -10.80 -4.44
N GLU A 58 9.74 -11.30 -5.36
CA GLU A 58 9.90 -12.76 -5.52
C GLU A 58 10.59 -13.32 -4.27
N GLN A 59 10.07 -14.42 -3.73
CA GLN A 59 10.61 -15.00 -2.50
C GLN A 59 12.08 -15.42 -2.65
N SER A 60 12.50 -15.84 -3.85
CA SER A 60 13.89 -16.17 -4.15
C SER A 60 14.85 -15.00 -4.07
N ASP A 61 14.34 -13.78 -4.15
CA ASP A 61 15.14 -12.56 -4.10
C ASP A 61 15.30 -12.04 -2.68
N ILE A 62 14.54 -12.55 -1.70
CA ILE A 62 14.61 -12.06 -0.32
C ILE A 62 15.80 -12.68 0.41
N THR A 63 16.65 -11.84 1.01
CA THR A 63 17.81 -12.27 1.81
C THR A 63 17.63 -12.10 3.30
N SER A 64 16.77 -11.18 3.71
CA SER A 64 16.50 -10.88 5.12
C SER A 64 15.19 -10.11 5.26
N VAL A 65 14.48 -10.32 6.36
CA VAL A 65 13.29 -9.56 6.72
C VAL A 65 13.44 -9.11 8.17
N SER A 66 13.18 -7.84 8.44
CA SER A 66 13.28 -7.29 9.78
C SER A 66 12.27 -6.17 9.97
N GLY A 67 11.90 -5.89 11.22
CA GLY A 67 11.01 -4.77 11.49
C GLY A 67 10.74 -4.56 12.97
N SER A 68 10.01 -3.48 13.25
CA SER A 68 9.58 -3.10 14.59
C SER A 68 8.28 -2.32 14.53
N GLY A 69 7.50 -2.38 15.60
CA GLY A 69 6.27 -1.62 15.76
C GLY A 69 6.19 -1.03 17.16
N GLN A 70 6.02 0.29 17.26
CA GLN A 70 5.85 0.97 18.54
C GLN A 70 5.06 2.28 18.38
N GLY A 71 4.02 2.44 19.20
CA GLY A 71 3.32 3.72 19.37
C GLY A 71 2.81 4.36 18.08
N GLY A 72 2.05 3.60 17.28
CA GLY A 72 1.50 4.10 16.01
C GLY A 72 2.52 4.23 14.88
N ARG A 73 3.70 3.60 15.02
CA ARG A 73 4.76 3.59 14.01
C ARG A 73 5.21 2.16 13.72
N LEU A 74 5.38 1.85 12.43
CA LEU A 74 5.90 0.58 11.95
C LEU A 74 7.12 0.84 11.07
N LEU A 75 8.18 0.08 11.26
CA LEU A 75 9.35 0.08 10.40
C LEU A 75 9.59 -1.35 9.93
N VAL A 76 9.74 -1.54 8.63
CA VAL A 76 10.11 -2.83 8.04
C VAL A 76 11.21 -2.63 7.02
N SER A 77 12.16 -3.56 7.01
CA SER A 77 13.21 -3.66 6.01
C SER A 77 13.23 -5.06 5.39
N ILE A 78 13.26 -5.12 4.07
CA ILE A 78 13.49 -6.34 3.28
C ILE A 78 14.81 -6.17 2.54
N GLY A 79 15.76 -7.07 2.80
CA GLY A 79 16.98 -7.20 2.02
C GLY A 79 16.72 -8.03 0.78
N LEU A 80 17.28 -7.61 -0.36
CA LEU A 80 17.05 -8.23 -1.66
C LEU A 80 18.35 -8.63 -2.37
N HIS A 81 18.31 -9.73 -3.10
CA HIS A 81 19.35 -10.22 -3.96
C HIS A 81 19.28 -9.52 -5.32
N GLY A 82 20.05 -8.45 -5.49
CA GLY A 82 20.14 -7.82 -6.80
C GLY A 82 20.82 -6.46 -6.79
N PRO A 83 21.41 -6.05 -7.92
CA PRO A 83 21.97 -4.72 -8.04
C PRO A 83 20.87 -3.64 -8.24
N ASP A 84 19.69 -4.03 -8.70
CA ASP A 84 18.59 -3.12 -9.04
C ASP A 84 17.85 -2.63 -7.80
N ALA A 85 17.51 -3.57 -6.91
CA ALA A 85 17.07 -3.28 -5.56
C ALA A 85 17.86 -4.19 -4.60
N SER A 86 18.65 -3.60 -3.72
CA SER A 86 19.40 -4.32 -2.68
C SER A 86 18.65 -4.34 -1.34
N SER A 87 17.78 -3.35 -1.13
CA SER A 87 16.91 -3.30 0.04
C SER A 87 15.73 -2.36 -0.16
N VAL A 88 14.64 -2.66 0.55
CA VAL A 88 13.42 -1.88 0.64
C VAL A 88 13.19 -1.55 2.10
N PHE A 89 12.97 -0.28 2.42
CA PHE A 89 12.53 0.15 3.74
C PHE A 89 11.16 0.77 3.62
N VAL A 90 10.27 0.44 4.56
CA VAL A 90 8.98 1.09 4.70
C VAL A 90 8.83 1.57 6.14
N LEU A 91 8.59 2.87 6.27
CA LEU A 91 8.20 3.50 7.52
C LEU A 91 6.73 3.92 7.40
N VAL A 92 5.93 3.53 8.37
CA VAL A 92 4.54 3.94 8.52
C VAL A 92 4.38 4.70 9.83
N SER A 93 3.62 5.79 9.83
CA SER A 93 3.36 6.63 11.01
C SER A 93 1.93 7.15 11.04
N GLU A 94 1.34 7.22 12.24
CA GLU A 94 0.08 7.94 12.51
C GLU A 94 0.26 9.46 12.38
N GLU A 95 1.43 9.98 12.73
CA GLU A 95 1.73 11.41 12.65
C GLU A 95 2.03 11.80 11.20
N SER A 96 1.12 12.59 10.60
CA SER A 96 1.38 13.28 9.33
C SER A 96 2.13 14.59 9.59
N PRO A 97 3.31 14.83 8.98
CA PRO A 97 4.10 16.05 9.16
C PRO A 97 3.44 17.32 8.56
N GLY A 98 2.22 17.21 8.00
CA GLY A 98 1.46 18.30 7.40
C GLY A 98 0.92 17.91 6.03
N ARG A 99 0.22 18.84 5.36
CA ARG A 99 -0.36 18.56 4.02
C ARG A 99 0.75 18.17 3.04
N SER A 100 0.71 16.94 2.56
CA SER A 100 1.62 16.48 1.52
C SER A 100 1.32 17.18 0.19
N THR A 101 2.36 17.82 -0.38
CA THR A 101 2.33 18.42 -1.71
C THR A 101 3.34 17.73 -2.60
N CYS A 102 3.04 17.55 -3.89
CA CYS A 102 4.07 17.19 -4.86
C CYS A 102 5.09 18.32 -4.91
N GLY A 103 6.37 18.00 -4.93
CA GLY A 103 7.34 19.09 -4.96
C GLY A 103 8.79 18.70 -5.08
N GLY A 104 9.16 17.42 -4.88
CA GLY A 104 10.53 16.93 -5.01
C GLY A 104 11.59 17.86 -4.38
N ASP A 105 11.91 17.65 -3.11
CA ASP A 105 12.96 18.41 -2.43
C ASP A 105 14.39 18.09 -2.92
N ASP A 106 15.34 18.93 -2.49
CA ASP A 106 16.78 18.96 -2.77
C ASP A 106 17.44 17.60 -3.15
N GLY A 107 17.45 17.34 -4.46
CA GLY A 107 18.20 16.24 -5.05
C GLY A 107 17.35 15.07 -5.57
N PHE A 108 16.03 15.21 -5.61
CA PHE A 108 15.14 14.26 -6.29
C PHE A 108 14.45 14.88 -7.53
N VAL A 109 14.01 14.01 -8.45
CA VAL A 109 13.17 14.32 -9.61
C VAL A 109 11.82 13.65 -9.38
N GLN A 110 10.74 14.40 -9.51
CA GLN A 110 9.40 13.83 -9.45
C GLN A 110 9.17 12.89 -10.64
N VAL A 111 8.73 11.67 -10.36
CA VAL A 111 8.40 10.63 -11.36
C VAL A 111 6.90 10.46 -11.49
N ASP A 112 6.18 10.47 -10.37
CA ASP A 112 4.73 10.38 -10.32
C ASP A 112 4.20 11.19 -9.13
N CYS A 113 3.02 11.77 -9.25
CA CYS A 113 2.32 12.32 -8.10
C CYS A 113 0.81 12.44 -8.32
N THR A 114 0.08 12.12 -7.27
CA THR A 114 -1.36 12.30 -7.15
C THR A 114 -1.65 13.09 -5.89
N VAL A 115 -2.44 14.16 -6.03
CA VAL A 115 -2.94 14.99 -4.93
C VAL A 115 -4.46 14.89 -4.88
N GLY A 116 -5.03 14.86 -3.68
CA GLY A 116 -6.47 14.79 -3.47
C GLY A 116 -6.80 14.02 -2.20
N PRO A 117 -7.90 13.24 -2.16
CA PRO A 117 -8.30 12.49 -0.97
C PRO A 117 -7.33 11.35 -0.61
N ARG A 118 -6.42 11.01 -1.52
CA ARG A 118 -5.29 10.10 -1.30
C ARG A 118 -4.08 10.73 -1.94
N PHE A 119 -3.07 11.05 -1.14
CA PHE A 119 -1.81 11.55 -1.64
C PHE A 119 -0.89 10.38 -1.99
N SER A 120 -0.19 10.48 -3.11
CA SER A 120 0.93 9.60 -3.39
C SER A 120 1.97 10.32 -4.25
N GLU A 121 3.24 10.15 -3.96
CA GLU A 121 4.35 10.69 -4.76
C GLU A 121 5.43 9.64 -4.91
N VAL A 122 6.03 9.56 -6.11
CA VAL A 122 7.25 8.80 -6.35
C VAL A 122 8.28 9.73 -6.93
N VAL A 123 9.47 9.74 -6.34
CA VAL A 123 10.60 10.55 -6.78
C VAL A 123 11.86 9.69 -6.98
N GLU A 124 12.70 10.09 -7.92
CA GLU A 124 13.99 9.45 -8.25
C GLU A 124 15.16 10.35 -7.83
N LYS A 125 16.20 9.79 -7.23
CA LYS A 125 17.38 10.58 -6.83
C LYS A 125 18.17 11.06 -8.05
N LYS A 126 18.42 12.37 -8.16
CA LYS A 126 19.24 12.99 -9.22
C LYS A 126 20.69 12.49 -9.24
N ARG A 127 21.25 12.23 -8.06
CA ARG A 127 22.63 11.76 -7.87
C ARG A 127 22.65 10.71 -6.76
N VAL A 128 22.90 9.47 -7.12
CA VAL A 128 22.97 8.35 -6.18
C VAL A 128 24.30 8.40 -5.44
N GLY A 129 24.23 8.54 -4.12
CA GLY A 129 25.37 8.46 -3.22
C GLY A 129 25.38 7.14 -2.45
N PRO A 130 26.46 6.84 -1.72
CA PRO A 130 26.48 5.73 -0.77
C PRO A 130 25.32 5.88 0.23
N ARG A 131 24.64 4.77 0.55
CA ARG A 131 23.54 4.74 1.53
C ARG A 131 22.41 5.75 1.25
N THR A 132 22.19 6.11 -0.02
CA THR A 132 21.07 6.97 -0.43
C THR A 132 20.06 6.14 -1.22
N PRO A 133 18.75 6.26 -0.94
CA PRO A 133 17.74 5.57 -1.74
C PRO A 133 17.73 6.12 -3.17
N VAL A 134 17.58 5.22 -4.14
CA VAL A 134 17.45 5.56 -5.56
C VAL A 134 16.04 6.02 -5.90
N TYR A 135 15.04 5.47 -5.21
CA TYR A 135 13.64 5.89 -5.28
C TYR A 135 13.09 6.12 -3.89
N LEU A 136 12.27 7.17 -3.76
CA LEU A 136 11.43 7.41 -2.61
C LEU A 136 9.97 7.42 -3.06
N GLY A 137 9.15 6.73 -2.29
CA GLY A 137 7.71 6.69 -2.44
C GLY A 137 7.06 7.26 -1.18
N ARG A 138 6.03 8.07 -1.35
CA ARG A 138 5.21 8.58 -0.25
C ARG A 138 3.75 8.29 -0.54
N ALA A 139 2.99 7.85 0.46
CA ALA A 139 1.54 7.74 0.38
C ALA A 139 0.92 8.20 1.70
N GLU A 140 -0.19 8.93 1.61
CA GLU A 140 -0.91 9.40 2.79
C GLU A 140 -2.41 9.24 2.59
N SER A 141 -3.07 8.61 3.56
CA SER A 141 -4.53 8.59 3.67
C SER A 141 -4.96 8.32 5.10
N ALA A 142 -6.18 8.74 5.46
CA ALA A 142 -6.72 8.53 6.82
C ALA A 142 -6.70 7.06 7.27
N ALA A 143 -6.84 6.11 6.35
CA ALA A 143 -6.86 4.67 6.66
C ALA A 143 -5.49 3.98 6.58
N ARG A 144 -4.44 4.67 6.08
CA ARG A 144 -3.10 4.07 5.90
C ARG A 144 -2.03 4.73 6.76
N GLY A 145 -2.30 5.89 7.33
CA GLY A 145 -1.26 6.76 7.90
C GLY A 145 -0.41 7.41 6.81
N ASP A 146 0.72 7.96 7.23
CA ASP A 146 1.82 8.40 6.36
C ASP A 146 2.76 7.23 6.13
N VAL A 147 3.02 6.92 4.85
CA VAL A 147 3.85 5.81 4.39
C VAL A 147 5.02 6.39 3.60
N LEU A 148 6.23 6.11 4.07
CA LEU A 148 7.47 6.37 3.35
C LEU A 148 8.07 5.04 2.89
N VAL A 149 8.32 4.91 1.60
CA VAL A 149 8.98 3.76 0.96
C VAL A 149 10.33 4.22 0.43
N GLU A 150 11.40 3.51 0.78
CA GLU A 150 12.75 3.80 0.29
C GLU A 150 13.32 2.55 -0.41
N ILE A 151 13.76 2.71 -1.66
CA ILE A 151 14.42 1.64 -2.41
C ILE A 151 15.90 1.99 -2.56
N PHE A 152 16.78 1.08 -2.14
CA PHE A 152 18.23 1.18 -2.33
C PHE A 152 18.69 0.22 -3.42
N GLY A 153 19.72 0.58 -4.18
CA GLY A 153 20.23 -0.23 -5.29
C GLY A 153 20.70 0.63 -6.45
N ARG A 154 20.22 0.32 -7.65
CA ARG A 154 20.50 1.08 -8.88
C ARG A 154 19.20 1.55 -9.53
N PRO A 155 19.17 2.76 -10.11
CA PRO A 155 18.02 3.19 -10.90
C PRO A 155 17.74 2.18 -12.03
N SER A 156 16.55 1.60 -12.01
CA SER A 156 16.13 0.56 -12.94
C SER A 156 14.61 0.56 -13.08
N ARG A 157 14.10 -0.04 -14.17
CA ARG A 157 12.64 -0.18 -14.35
C ARG A 157 12.01 -1.07 -13.29
N ALA A 158 12.73 -2.09 -12.81
CA ALA A 158 12.26 -2.99 -11.77
C ALA A 158 12.10 -2.26 -10.43
N ALA A 159 13.12 -1.51 -10.00
CA ALA A 159 13.06 -0.72 -8.77
C ALA A 159 11.96 0.36 -8.83
N LEU A 160 11.79 1.02 -9.98
CA LEU A 160 10.69 1.98 -10.18
C LEU A 160 9.30 1.30 -10.13
N ALA A 161 9.17 0.09 -10.67
CA ALA A 161 7.91 -0.65 -10.59
C ALA A 161 7.60 -1.06 -9.15
N LEU A 162 8.61 -1.50 -8.39
CA LEU A 162 8.48 -1.91 -7.00
C LEU A 162 8.04 -0.75 -6.09
N VAL A 163 8.69 0.41 -6.16
CA VAL A 163 8.27 1.59 -5.34
C VAL A 163 6.84 2.00 -5.67
N ARG A 164 6.44 1.97 -6.95
CA ARG A 164 5.07 2.30 -7.36
C ARG A 164 4.05 1.31 -6.82
N ALA A 165 4.37 0.02 -6.85
CA ALA A 165 3.49 -1.03 -6.36
C ALA A 165 3.27 -0.88 -4.84
N LEU A 166 4.33 -0.68 -4.07
CA LEU A 166 4.26 -0.49 -2.61
C LEU A 166 3.50 0.77 -2.21
N VAL A 167 3.76 1.89 -2.90
CA VAL A 167 3.02 3.15 -2.67
C VAL A 167 1.53 2.99 -2.96
N ALA A 168 1.18 2.26 -4.01
CA ALA A 168 -0.21 2.04 -4.42
C ALA A 168 -0.96 1.02 -3.55
N ASP A 169 -0.26 0.12 -2.86
CA ASP A 169 -0.88 -0.97 -2.11
C ASP A 169 -1.53 -0.47 -0.80
N PRO A 170 -2.87 -0.57 -0.64
CA PRO A 170 -3.54 -0.13 0.57
C PRO A 170 -3.19 -0.91 1.84
N LEU A 171 -2.57 -2.09 1.73
CA LEU A 171 -2.17 -2.94 2.85
C LEU A 171 -0.76 -2.61 3.37
N VAL A 172 -0.01 -1.78 2.64
CA VAL A 172 1.23 -1.17 3.11
C VAL A 172 0.84 0.11 3.84
N GLY A 173 0.53 0.01 5.13
CA GLY A 173 0.02 1.11 5.96
C GLY A 173 -0.21 0.68 7.42
N LEU A 174 -0.89 1.55 8.19
CA LEU A 174 -1.22 1.31 9.59
C LEU A 174 -2.32 0.26 9.78
N GLU A 175 -3.17 0.10 8.77
CA GLU A 175 -4.19 -0.94 8.74
C GLU A 175 -3.82 -1.96 7.67
N THR A 176 -4.00 -3.24 7.99
CA THR A 176 -3.86 -4.36 7.06
C THR A 176 -5.02 -5.34 7.23
N SER A 177 -4.96 -6.53 6.62
CA SER A 177 -5.93 -7.59 6.87
C SER A 177 -5.38 -8.64 7.83
N ALA A 178 -6.29 -9.33 8.54
CA ALA A 178 -5.95 -10.48 9.38
C ALA A 178 -5.10 -11.52 8.65
N THR A 179 -5.39 -11.77 7.37
CA THR A 179 -4.61 -12.67 6.52
C THR A 179 -3.15 -12.25 6.40
N PHE A 180 -2.84 -10.96 6.33
CA PHE A 180 -1.46 -10.50 6.26
C PHE A 180 -0.77 -10.54 7.62
N ASN A 181 -1.48 -10.20 8.71
CA ASN A 181 -0.93 -10.39 10.05
C ASN A 181 -0.62 -11.87 10.32
N ASP A 182 -1.53 -12.79 10.03
CA ASP A 182 -1.30 -14.24 10.16
C ASP A 182 -0.10 -14.71 9.32
N ARG A 183 -0.01 -14.29 8.05
CA ARG A 183 1.14 -14.61 7.19
C ARG A 183 2.45 -14.00 7.70
N GLY A 184 2.39 -12.88 8.41
CA GLY A 184 3.53 -12.27 9.07
C GLY A 184 4.09 -13.14 10.20
N GLU A 185 3.20 -13.79 10.96
CA GLU A 185 3.60 -14.72 12.03
C GLU A 185 4.27 -15.98 11.48
N GLU A 186 4.00 -16.36 10.24
CA GLU A 186 4.64 -17.47 9.54
C GLU A 186 6.06 -17.15 9.01
N ILE A 187 6.53 -15.90 9.15
CA ILE A 187 7.90 -15.52 8.74
C ILE A 187 8.90 -16.03 9.79
N GLU A 188 9.52 -17.17 9.50
CA GLU A 188 10.45 -17.88 10.40
C GLU A 188 11.69 -17.05 10.76
N ASP A 189 12.30 -16.36 9.79
CA ASP A 189 13.57 -15.62 9.95
C ASP A 189 13.39 -14.10 10.09
N PHE A 190 12.28 -13.67 10.71
CA PHE A 190 12.04 -12.25 10.95
C PHE A 190 12.88 -11.74 12.13
N ALA A 191 13.73 -10.74 11.88
CA ALA A 191 14.50 -10.08 12.93
C ALA A 191 13.74 -8.89 13.54
N ASP A 192 13.39 -8.99 14.82
CA ASP A 192 12.79 -7.90 15.57
C ASP A 192 13.84 -6.79 15.85
N LEU A 193 13.55 -5.57 15.41
CA LEU A 193 14.41 -4.42 15.63
C LEU A 193 14.01 -3.70 16.92
N GLU A 194 14.98 -3.36 17.76
CA GLU A 194 14.75 -2.45 18.88
C GLU A 194 14.78 -1.01 18.38
N ILE A 195 13.67 -0.27 18.55
CA ILE A 195 13.66 1.18 18.32
C ILE A 195 14.35 1.83 19.53
N THR A 196 15.66 2.02 19.44
CA THR A 196 16.35 2.92 20.37
C THR A 196 15.98 4.35 20.01
N SER A 197 15.65 5.18 21.00
CA SER A 197 15.11 6.55 20.87
C SER A 197 16.01 7.54 20.12
N ASP A 198 17.19 7.10 19.68
CA ASP A 198 18.08 7.84 18.80
C ASP A 198 17.93 7.28 17.38
N HIS A 199 17.25 8.03 16.49
CA HIS A 199 17.13 7.76 15.06
C HIS A 199 18.52 7.77 14.37
N ASN A 200 19.29 6.70 14.55
CA ASN A 200 20.46 6.32 13.75
C ASN A 200 20.46 4.79 13.59
N VAL A 201 19.72 4.31 12.59
CA VAL A 201 19.84 2.97 11.98
C VAL A 201 20.80 3.23 10.80
N ILE A 202 22.05 2.74 10.62
CA ILE A 202 22.81 1.53 10.99
C ILE A 202 24.33 1.89 10.92
N ASP A 203 25.18 1.17 11.65
CA ASP A 203 26.64 1.04 11.42
C ASP A 203 26.97 0.54 9.98
#